data_AF-A0A432Z8P4-F1
#
_entry.id   AF-A0A432Z8P4-F1
#
_cell.length_a   1.000
_cell.length_b   1.000
_cell.length_c   1.000
_cell.angle_alpha   90.00
_cell.angle_beta   90.00
_cell.angle_gamma   90.00
#
_symmetry.space_group_name_H-M   'P 1'
#
loop_
_entity.id
_entity.type
_entity.pdbx_description
1 polymer ?
#
loop_
_entity_poly.entity_id
_entity_poly.type
_entity_poly.pdbx_seq_one_letter_code
_entity_poly.pdbx_strand_id
1 'polypeptide(L)'
;MAIIQPVVLQRLKDQIEAMRASILRLGISEEAFHDWFDDQLFKTSHSAPEDYCDELQSNLRQLNRTANPQHQQWLAARIEQQMLALHRAVSYFQGKA
;
A
#
# COMPACT_ATOMS: atom_id res chain seq x y z
N MET A 1 -4.02 19.51 -13.96
CA MET A 1 -2.64 19.56 -13.42
C MET A 1 -2.44 18.32 -12.56
N ALA A 2 -1.36 17.57 -12.78
CA ALA A 2 -0.95 16.55 -11.80
C ALA A 2 -0.42 17.28 -10.57
N ILE A 3 -1.00 16.98 -9.39
CA ILE A 3 -0.69 17.69 -8.14
C ILE A 3 0.55 17.10 -7.46
N ILE A 4 0.87 15.84 -7.77
CA ILE A 4 2.11 15.19 -7.33
C ILE A 4 3.18 15.38 -8.40
N GLN A 5 4.40 15.73 -7.98
CA GLN A 5 5.55 15.76 -8.88
C GLN A 5 5.75 14.40 -9.55
N PRO A 6 5.94 14.32 -10.88
CA PRO A 6 6.05 13.06 -11.61
C PRO A 6 7.10 12.09 -11.03
N VAL A 7 8.23 12.61 -10.54
CA VAL A 7 9.28 11.81 -9.90
C VAL A 7 8.83 11.18 -8.59
N VAL A 8 8.06 11.89 -7.78
CA VAL A 8 7.54 11.38 -6.50
C VAL A 8 6.49 10.31 -6.77
N LEU A 9 5.59 10.57 -7.73
CA LEU A 9 4.59 9.59 -8.15
C LEU A 9 5.25 8.29 -8.65
N GLN A 10 6.31 8.40 -9.45
CA GLN A 10 7.02 7.22 -9.95
C GLN A 10 7.68 6.44 -8.82
N ARG A 11 8.39 7.13 -7.90
CA ARG A 11 9.01 6.47 -6.74
C ARG A 11 8.00 5.73 -5.87
N LEU A 12 6.82 6.32 -5.63
CA LEU A 12 5.76 5.66 -4.87
C LEU A 12 5.26 4.40 -5.58
N LYS A 13 5.08 4.43 -6.90
CA LYS A 13 4.73 3.24 -7.69
C LYS A 13 5.79 2.16 -7.58
N ASP A 14 7.06 2.53 -7.75
CA ASP A 14 8.17 1.57 -7.69
C ASP A 14 8.27 0.92 -6.30
N GLN A 15 8.03 1.69 -5.23
CA GLN A 15 7.99 1.16 -3.86
C GLN A 15 6.83 0.18 -3.64
N ILE A 16 5.64 0.49 -4.16
CA ILE A 16 4.47 -0.41 -4.07
C ILE A 16 4.75 -1.72 -4.82
N GLU A 17 5.33 -1.65 -6.03
CA GLU A 17 5.71 -2.84 -6.80
C GLU A 17 6.80 -3.67 -6.09
N ALA A 18 7.78 -3.02 -5.48
CA ALA A 18 8.81 -3.71 -4.70
C ALA A 18 8.23 -4.43 -3.46
N MET A 19 7.23 -3.83 -2.80
CA MET A 19 6.49 -4.49 -1.72
C MET A 19 5.73 -5.71 -2.24
N ARG A 20 5.00 -5.58 -3.35
CA ARG A 20 4.28 -6.71 -3.97
C ARG A 20 5.23 -7.86 -4.29
N ALA A 21 6.37 -7.57 -4.92
CA ALA A 21 7.35 -8.59 -5.25
C ALA A 21 7.93 -9.29 -4.00
N SER A 22 8.10 -8.55 -2.90
CA SER A 22 8.56 -9.10 -1.62
C SER A 22 7.51 -10.01 -1.00
N ILE A 23 6.25 -9.59 -0.98
CA ILE A 23 5.11 -10.36 -0.48
C ILE A 23 4.99 -11.69 -1.22
N LEU A 24 4.98 -11.64 -2.56
CA LEU A 24 4.89 -12.83 -3.40
C LEU A 24 6.09 -13.77 -3.19
N ARG A 25 7.30 -13.24 -3.01
CA ARG A 25 8.50 -14.04 -2.76
C ARG A 25 8.46 -14.74 -1.40
N LEU A 26 7.93 -14.08 -0.38
CA LEU A 26 7.85 -14.62 0.97
C LEU A 26 6.78 -15.73 1.09
N GLY A 27 5.84 -15.79 0.13
CA GLY A 27 4.81 -16.84 0.11
C GLY A 27 3.95 -16.85 1.37
N ILE A 28 3.68 -15.67 1.94
CA ILE A 28 2.98 -15.52 3.21
C ILE A 28 1.53 -15.95 3.02
N SER A 29 1.03 -16.87 3.83
CA SER A 29 -0.39 -17.22 3.82
C SER A 29 -1.24 -16.06 4.33
N GLU A 30 -2.46 -15.92 3.80
CA GLU A 30 -3.41 -14.90 4.23
C GLU A 30 -3.64 -14.93 5.75
N GLU A 31 -3.81 -16.12 6.32
CA GLU A 31 -4.03 -16.33 7.76
C GLU A 31 -2.85 -15.81 8.60
N ALA A 32 -1.61 -16.18 8.24
CA ALA A 32 -0.42 -15.73 8.96
C ALA A 32 -0.21 -14.22 8.83
N PHE A 33 -0.63 -13.63 7.70
CA PHE A 33 -0.56 -12.20 7.47
C PHE A 33 -1.58 -11.44 8.32
N HIS A 34 -2.85 -11.87 8.33
CA HIS A 34 -3.93 -11.22 9.08
C HIS A 34 -3.73 -11.27 10.60
N ASP A 35 -3.14 -12.33 11.14
CA ASP A 35 -2.84 -12.42 12.58
C ASP A 35 -1.90 -11.30 13.07
N TRP A 36 -1.11 -10.73 12.17
CA TRP A 36 -0.11 -9.71 12.49
C TRP A 36 -0.43 -8.33 11.89
N PHE A 37 -1.26 -8.28 10.85
CA PHE A 37 -1.54 -7.08 10.07
C PHE A 37 -2.91 -6.49 10.42
N ASP A 38 -2.92 -5.23 10.84
CA ASP A 38 -4.15 -4.46 11.05
C ASP A 38 -4.68 -3.92 9.71
N ASP A 39 -5.67 -4.62 9.16
CA ASP A 39 -6.31 -4.35 7.88
C ASP A 39 -7.39 -3.25 7.94
N GLN A 40 -7.66 -2.64 9.10
CA GLN A 40 -8.65 -1.54 9.21
C GLN A 40 -8.32 -0.33 8.33
N LEU A 41 -7.06 -0.23 7.94
CA LEU A 41 -6.56 0.74 6.98
C LEU A 41 -6.85 0.37 5.51
N PHE A 42 -7.52 -0.73 5.24
CA PHE A 42 -7.86 -1.23 3.91
C PHE A 42 -9.36 -1.51 3.84
N LYS A 43 -9.89 -1.59 2.61
CA LYS A 43 -11.31 -1.84 2.33
C LYS A 43 -11.54 -3.27 1.83
N THR A 44 -10.49 -4.04 1.57
CA THR A 44 -10.57 -5.39 1.01
C THR A 44 -11.18 -6.37 2.02
N SER A 45 -12.22 -7.08 1.60
CA SER A 45 -12.98 -8.01 2.43
C SER A 45 -12.47 -9.46 2.39
N HIS A 46 -11.61 -9.76 1.42
CA HIS A 46 -10.90 -11.03 1.23
C HIS A 46 -9.58 -10.65 0.54
N SER A 47 -8.48 -10.63 1.28
CA SER A 47 -7.25 -9.99 0.80
C SER A 47 -6.10 -10.97 0.91
N ALA A 48 -5.68 -11.52 -0.23
CA ALA A 48 -4.33 -12.03 -0.32
C ALA A 48 -3.38 -10.86 0.02
N PRO A 49 -2.24 -11.08 0.69
CA PRO A 49 -1.35 -9.99 1.11
C PRO A 49 -0.95 -9.02 -0.02
N GLU A 50 -0.89 -9.49 -1.26
CA GLU A 50 -0.63 -8.66 -2.45
C GLU A 50 -1.79 -7.71 -2.82
N ASP A 51 -3.03 -8.01 -2.46
CA ASP A 51 -4.22 -7.20 -2.79
C ASP A 51 -4.17 -5.83 -2.08
N TYR A 52 -3.46 -5.74 -0.95
CA TYR A 52 -3.17 -4.48 -0.27
C TYR A 52 -2.34 -3.53 -1.13
N CYS A 53 -1.50 -4.06 -2.03
CA CYS A 53 -0.77 -3.25 -3.01
C CYS A 53 -1.71 -2.69 -4.09
N ASP A 54 -2.76 -3.41 -4.48
CA ASP A 54 -3.74 -2.93 -5.47
C ASP A 54 -4.55 -1.75 -4.96
N GLU A 55 -4.96 -1.79 -3.68
CA GLU A 55 -5.63 -0.66 -3.04
C GLU A 55 -4.72 0.58 -2.95
N LEU A 56 -3.45 0.40 -2.56
CA LEU A 56 -2.45 1.47 -2.55
C LEU A 56 -2.28 2.12 -3.93
N GLN A 57 -2.20 1.33 -5.00
CA GLN A 57 -2.13 1.86 -6.36
C GLN A 57 -3.41 2.59 -6.76
N SER A 58 -4.57 2.08 -6.37
CA SER A 58 -5.86 2.74 -6.61
C SER A 58 -5.93 4.10 -5.93
N ASN A 59 -5.55 4.16 -4.65
CA ASN A 59 -5.51 5.40 -3.88
C ASN A 59 -4.50 6.40 -4.48
N LEU A 60 -3.33 5.94 -4.91
CA LEU A 60 -2.32 6.78 -5.57
C LEU A 60 -2.81 7.33 -6.92
N ARG A 61 -3.51 6.51 -7.71
CA ARG A 61 -4.16 6.97 -8.96
C ARG A 61 -5.24 8.01 -8.68
N GLN A 62 -6.03 7.82 -7.62
CA GLN A 62 -7.06 8.78 -7.20
C GLN A 62 -6.44 10.09 -6.71
N LEU A 63 -5.37 10.03 -5.90
CA LEU A 63 -4.67 11.21 -5.39
C LEU A 63 -4.16 12.10 -6.53
N ASN A 64 -3.63 11.49 -7.59
CA ASN A 64 -3.11 12.20 -8.75
C ASN A 64 -4.20 12.82 -9.65
N ARG A 65 -5.45 12.35 -9.55
CA ARG A 65 -6.58 12.79 -10.39
C ARG A 65 -7.54 13.74 -9.67
N THR A 66 -7.65 13.63 -8.35
CA THR A 66 -8.55 14.43 -7.53
C THR A 66 -8.10 15.88 -7.50
N ALA A 67 -9.04 16.81 -7.74
CA ALA A 67 -8.83 18.25 -7.62
C ALA A 67 -9.34 18.83 -6.28
N ASN A 68 -10.05 18.05 -5.47
CA ASN A 68 -10.57 18.47 -4.16
C ASN A 68 -9.45 18.38 -3.09
N PRO A 69 -8.98 19.50 -2.51
CA PRO A 69 -7.87 19.51 -1.56
C PRO A 69 -8.09 18.66 -0.29
N GLN A 70 -9.32 18.64 0.24
CA GLN A 70 -9.64 17.85 1.44
C GLN A 70 -9.55 16.35 1.13
N HIS A 71 -10.06 15.95 -0.03
CA HIS A 71 -9.98 14.57 -0.47
C HIS A 71 -8.52 14.16 -0.78
N GLN A 72 -7.70 15.09 -1.29
CA GLN A 72 -6.27 14.83 -1.47
C GLN A 72 -5.53 14.64 -0.15
N GLN A 73 -5.77 15.50 0.83
CA GLN A 73 -5.16 15.36 2.16
C GLN A 73 -5.55 14.04 2.80
N TRP A 74 -6.82 13.66 2.71
CA TRP A 74 -7.31 12.38 3.18
C TRP A 74 -6.63 11.20 2.46
N LEU A 75 -6.54 11.23 1.12
CA LEU A 75 -5.86 10.19 0.33
C LEU A 75 -4.37 10.11 0.65
N ALA A 76 -3.68 11.25 0.81
CA ALA A 76 -2.27 11.29 1.15
C ALA A 76 -2.01 10.64 2.53
N ALA A 77 -2.78 11.01 3.54
CA ALA A 77 -2.70 10.42 4.88
C ALA A 77 -3.02 8.91 4.84
N ARG A 78 -4.05 8.51 4.08
CA ARG A 78 -4.41 7.10 3.92
C ARG A 78 -3.28 6.29 3.27
N ILE A 79 -2.69 6.79 2.18
CA ILE A 79 -1.57 6.14 1.49
C ILE A 79 -0.36 6.01 2.41
N GLU A 80 -0.02 7.06 3.16
CA GLU A 80 1.08 7.02 4.13
C GLU A 80 0.87 5.93 5.19
N GLN A 81 -0.31 5.90 5.81
CA GLN A 81 -0.66 4.90 6.82
C GLN A 81 -0.63 3.48 6.25
N GLN A 82 -1.20 3.27 5.06
CA GLN A 82 -1.22 1.98 4.37
C GLN A 82 0.20 1.50 4.00
N MET A 83 1.04 2.39 3.47
CA MET A 83 2.44 2.07 3.15
C MET A 83 3.24 1.70 4.39
N LEU A 84 3.09 2.45 5.49
CA LEU A 84 3.79 2.17 6.75
C LEU A 84 3.37 0.81 7.33
N ALA A 85 2.07 0.51 7.35
CA ALA A 85 1.58 -0.78 7.80
C ALA A 85 2.15 -1.92 6.95
N LEU A 86 2.07 -1.80 5.63
CA LEU A 86 2.51 -2.85 4.71
C LEU A 86 4.02 -3.05 4.76
N HIS A 87 4.81 -1.98 4.85
CA HIS A 87 6.26 -2.06 5.01
C HIS A 87 6.66 -2.78 6.29
N ARG A 88 5.98 -2.49 7.41
CA ARG A 88 6.21 -3.17 8.69
C ARG A 88 5.92 -4.67 8.57
N ALA A 89 4.83 -5.04 7.91
CA ALA A 89 4.47 -6.45 7.67
C ALA A 89 5.55 -7.16 6.86
N VAL A 90 5.90 -6.62 5.71
CA VAL A 90 6.94 -7.21 4.87
C VAL A 90 8.26 -7.34 5.61
N SER A 91 8.67 -6.30 6.35
CA SER A 91 9.92 -6.32 7.15
C SER A 91 9.89 -7.41 8.24
N TYR A 92 8.76 -7.60 8.90
CA TYR A 92 8.58 -8.63 9.91
C TYR A 92 8.72 -10.04 9.33
N PHE A 93 8.05 -10.32 8.20
CA PHE A 93 8.15 -11.62 7.54
C PHE A 93 9.50 -11.86 6.88
N GLN A 94 10.17 -10.82 6.37
CA GLN A 94 11.55 -10.91 5.88
C GLN A 94 12.53 -11.30 6.98
N GLY A 95 12.35 -10.78 8.20
CA GLY A 95 13.20 -11.15 9.34
C GLY A 95 12.97 -12.59 9.85
N LYS A 96 11.91 -13.26 9.40
CA LYS A 96 11.59 -14.65 9.75
C LYS A 96 12.02 -15.68 8.70
N ALA A 97 12.31 -15.23 7.48
CA ALA A 97 12.75 -16.07 6.35
C ALA A 97 14.25 -16.36 6.41
#